data_AF-A0A255PE40-F1
#
_entry.id   AF-A0A255PE40-F1
#
_cell.length_a   1.000
_cell.length_b   1.000
_cell.length_c   1.000
_cell.angle_alpha   90.00
_cell.angle_beta   90.00
_cell.angle_gamma   90.00
#
_symmetry.space_group_name_H-M   'P 1'
#
loop_
_entity.id
_entity.type
_entity.pdbx_description
1 polymer ?
#
loop_
_entity_poly.entity_id
_entity_poly.type
_entity_poly.pdbx_seq_one_letter_code
_entity_poly.pdbx_strand_id
1 'polypeptide(L)'
;MSIDITMRGPLFDGRATRAADRACDDARDDVAAYAEERVLMGTAASFKTRTPYYETRVTTERVSGDVSLVHDQGVIYGPWLEGVGSRNAPVTRFAGYHFWRAAKQAVAARGPQIAEAAVRRHLPEMGG
;
A
#
# COMPACT_ATOMS: atom_id res chain seq x y z
N MET A 1 24.40 47.32 19.67
CA MET A 1 24.98 46.81 18.41
C MET A 1 24.24 45.53 18.08
N SER A 2 23.32 45.54 17.11
CA SER A 2 22.56 44.34 16.73
C SER A 2 23.18 43.71 15.50
N ILE A 3 23.25 42.38 15.49
CA ILE A 3 23.62 41.60 14.32
C ILE A 3 22.31 41.08 13.73
N ASP A 4 22.06 41.39 12.47
CA ASP A 4 20.91 40.87 11.72
C ASP A 4 21.36 39.64 10.93
N ILE A 5 20.84 38.47 11.27
CA ILE A 5 21.17 37.20 10.60
C ILE A 5 19.97 36.85 9.72
N THR A 6 20.13 36.98 8.40
CA THR A 6 19.11 36.54 7.42
C THR A 6 19.42 35.11 6.97
N MET A 7 18.64 34.14 7.43
CA MET A 7 18.73 32.75 6.96
C MET A 7 17.79 32.54 5.77
N ARG A 8 18.30 31.99 4.67
CA ARG A 8 17.53 31.66 3.47
C ARG A 8 17.80 30.22 3.09
N GLY A 9 16.78 29.49 2.66
CA GLY A 9 16.89 28.12 2.17
C GLY A 9 15.68 27.27 2.56
N PRO A 10 15.50 26.08 1.94
CA PRO A 10 14.31 25.24 2.12
C PRO A 10 14.03 24.86 3.58
N LEU A 11 15.08 24.70 4.38
CA LEU A 11 14.99 24.41 5.82
C LEU A 11 14.46 25.60 6.63
N PHE A 12 14.64 26.83 6.14
CA PHE A 12 14.33 28.07 6.87
C PHE A 12 13.06 28.79 6.37
N ASP A 13 12.53 28.40 5.20
CA ASP A 13 11.30 28.94 4.61
C ASP A 13 10.12 27.94 4.57
N GLY A 14 10.32 26.78 5.21
CA GLY A 14 9.32 25.72 5.34
C GLY A 14 9.08 24.90 4.07
N ARG A 15 9.83 25.13 2.98
CA ARG A 15 9.73 24.27 1.79
C ARG A 15 10.15 22.83 2.08
N ALA A 16 11.19 22.64 2.89
CA ALA A 16 11.65 21.30 3.26
C ALA A 16 10.60 20.53 4.06
N THR A 17 9.92 21.17 5.01
CA THR A 17 8.82 20.55 5.76
C THR A 17 7.69 20.13 4.83
N ARG A 18 7.23 21.03 3.95
CA ARG A 18 6.17 20.71 2.99
C ARG A 18 6.57 19.60 2.01
N ALA A 19 7.85 19.55 1.61
CA ALA A 19 8.37 18.49 0.76
C ALA A 19 8.43 17.15 1.50
N ALA A 20 8.78 17.15 2.79
CA ALA A 20 8.76 15.95 3.62
C ALA A 20 7.33 15.42 3.80
N ASP A 21 6.35 16.28 4.07
CA ASP A 21 4.95 15.88 4.19
C ASP A 21 4.45 15.25 2.89
N ARG A 22 4.75 15.88 1.73
CA ARG A 22 4.44 15.32 0.41
C ARG A 22 5.12 13.98 0.16
N ALA A 23 6.38 13.84 0.58
CA ALA A 23 7.11 12.58 0.45
C ALA A 23 6.47 11.44 1.25
N CYS A 24 5.97 11.74 2.45
CA CYS A 24 5.23 10.77 3.27
C CYS A 24 3.89 10.38 2.64
N ASP A 25 3.13 11.37 2.14
CA ASP A 25 1.87 11.12 1.43
C ASP A 25 2.09 10.24 0.18
N ASP A 26 3.07 10.60 -0.65
CA ASP A 26 3.46 9.85 -1.85
C ASP A 26 3.92 8.42 -1.52
N ALA A 27 4.75 8.27 -0.48
CA ALA A 27 5.25 6.96 -0.07
C ALA A 27 4.10 6.04 0.37
N ARG A 28 3.14 6.58 1.13
CA ARG A 28 1.94 5.84 1.55
C ARG A 28 1.11 5.43 0.33
N ASP A 29 0.86 6.37 -0.58
CA ASP A 29 -0.02 6.14 -1.73
C ASP A 29 0.61 5.14 -2.72
N ASP A 30 1.92 5.24 -2.96
CA ASP A 30 2.66 4.29 -3.80
C ASP A 30 2.69 2.87 -3.19
N VAL A 31 2.89 2.76 -1.87
CA VAL A 31 2.85 1.47 -1.16
C VAL A 31 1.44 0.88 -1.18
N ALA A 32 0.40 1.70 -1.02
CA ALA A 32 -0.99 1.27 -1.08
C ALA A 32 -1.37 0.80 -2.49
N ALA A 33 -0.99 1.55 -3.52
CA ALA A 33 -1.20 1.16 -4.92
C ALA A 33 -0.52 -0.18 -5.23
N TYR A 34 0.70 -0.39 -4.75
CA TYR A 34 1.37 -1.69 -4.87
C TYR A 34 0.61 -2.79 -4.13
N ALA A 35 0.13 -2.54 -2.91
CA ALA A 35 -0.65 -3.51 -2.17
C ALA A 35 -1.95 -3.93 -2.91
N GLU A 36 -2.68 -2.95 -3.46
CA GLU A 36 -3.87 -3.16 -4.27
C GLU A 36 -3.58 -3.99 -5.52
N GLU A 37 -2.51 -3.66 -6.27
CA GLU A 37 -2.06 -4.45 -7.41
C GLU A 37 -1.77 -5.91 -7.01
N ARG A 38 -1.07 -6.13 -5.89
CA ARG A 38 -0.74 -7.48 -5.42
C ARG A 38 -1.98 -8.30 -5.06
N VAL A 39 -2.99 -7.66 -4.48
CA VAL A 39 -4.27 -8.29 -4.18
C VAL A 39 -4.99 -8.66 -5.48
N LEU A 40 -5.13 -7.72 -6.42
CA LEU A 40 -5.80 -7.93 -7.71
C LEU A 40 -5.11 -9.02 -8.57
N MET A 41 -3.78 -9.06 -8.57
CA MET A 41 -3.04 -10.16 -9.20
C MET A 41 -3.32 -11.51 -8.51
N GLY A 42 -3.40 -11.49 -7.18
CA GLY A 42 -3.70 -12.67 -6.38
C GLY A 42 -5.11 -13.21 -6.61
N THR A 43 -6.11 -12.34 -6.69
CA THR A 43 -7.50 -12.71 -7.02
C THR A 43 -7.59 -13.28 -8.44
N ALA A 44 -6.94 -12.62 -9.42
CA ALA A 44 -6.93 -13.06 -10.81
C ALA A 44 -6.28 -14.43 -11.02
N ALA A 45 -5.32 -14.79 -10.17
CA ALA A 45 -4.65 -16.10 -10.17
C ALA A 45 -5.41 -17.18 -9.39
N SER A 46 -6.08 -16.79 -8.31
CA SER A 46 -6.74 -17.74 -7.39
C SER A 46 -8.16 -18.10 -7.83
N PHE A 47 -8.88 -17.14 -8.42
CA PHE A 47 -10.29 -17.33 -8.74
C PHE A 47 -10.47 -18.12 -10.03
N LYS A 48 -11.18 -19.25 -9.92
CA LYS A 48 -11.51 -20.13 -11.06
C LYS A 48 -12.31 -19.40 -12.16
N THR A 49 -13.17 -18.47 -11.77
CA THR A 49 -13.96 -17.65 -12.69
C THR A 49 -13.81 -16.20 -12.28
N ARG A 50 -13.25 -15.39 -13.20
CA ARG A 50 -13.13 -13.95 -13.00
C ARG A 50 -14.51 -13.33 -13.13
N THR A 51 -15.08 -12.97 -11.99
CA THR A 51 -16.27 -12.11 -11.96
C THR A 51 -15.79 -10.73 -11.51
N PRO A 52 -16.23 -9.65 -12.18
CA PRO A 52 -15.84 -8.29 -11.79
C PRO A 52 -16.15 -7.96 -10.33
N TYR A 53 -17.13 -8.65 -9.73
CA TYR A 53 -17.61 -8.40 -8.38
C TYR A 53 -16.50 -8.35 -7.32
N TYR A 54 -15.52 -9.24 -7.35
CA TYR A 54 -14.49 -9.28 -6.31
C TYR A 54 -13.40 -8.24 -6.52
N GLU A 55 -13.04 -7.98 -7.77
CA GLU A 55 -12.01 -7.01 -8.14
C GLU A 55 -12.50 -5.59 -7.84
N THR A 56 -13.76 -5.29 -8.14
CA THR A 56 -14.34 -3.96 -7.90
C THR A 56 -14.57 -3.64 -6.42
N ARG A 57 -14.43 -4.64 -5.54
CA ARG A 57 -14.54 -4.47 -4.09
C ARG A 57 -13.22 -4.19 -3.41
N VAL A 58 -12.09 -4.45 -4.10
CA VAL A 58 -10.78 -4.08 -3.58
C VAL A 58 -10.66 -2.57 -3.66
N THR A 59 -10.59 -1.92 -2.50
CA THR A 59 -10.50 -0.48 -2.37
C THR A 59 -9.43 -0.09 -1.35
N THR A 60 -8.89 1.10 -1.53
CA THR A 60 -7.93 1.72 -0.62
C THR A 60 -8.62 2.85 0.16
N GLU A 61 -8.58 2.79 1.49
CA GLU A 61 -9.11 3.81 2.39
C GLU A 61 -7.99 4.44 3.21
N ARG A 62 -7.92 5.78 3.25
CA ARG A 62 -6.98 6.49 4.13
C ARG A 62 -7.53 6.49 5.56
N VAL A 63 -6.89 5.75 6.45
CA VAL A 63 -7.30 5.61 7.86
C VAL A 63 -6.69 6.72 8.72
N SER A 64 -5.48 7.16 8.40
CA SER A 64 -4.79 8.25 9.12
C SER A 64 -3.78 8.98 8.23
N GLY A 65 -2.99 9.87 8.82
CA GLY A 65 -1.88 10.55 8.15
C GLY A 65 -0.94 9.56 7.45
N ASP A 66 -0.57 8.48 8.14
CA ASP A 66 0.50 7.57 7.70
C ASP A 66 -0.02 6.20 7.23
N VAL A 67 -1.33 5.96 7.34
CA VAL A 67 -1.92 4.63 7.14
C VAL A 67 -3.01 4.67 6.08
N SER A 68 -2.80 3.89 5.02
CA SER A 68 -3.83 3.47 4.08
C SER A 68 -4.15 1.99 4.27
N LEU A 69 -5.43 1.65 4.29
CA LEU A 69 -5.96 0.29 4.38
C LEU A 69 -6.43 -0.15 3.00
N VAL A 70 -5.83 -1.21 2.46
CA VAL A 70 -6.34 -1.91 1.29
C VAL A 70 -7.22 -3.07 1.76
N HIS A 71 -8.48 -3.11 1.34
CA HIS A 71 -9.47 -4.08 1.81
C HIS A 71 -10.51 -4.38 0.72
N ASP A 72 -11.31 -5.44 0.90
CA ASP A 72 -12.37 -5.88 -0.03
C ASP A 72 -13.79 -5.49 0.44
N GLN A 73 -13.92 -4.48 1.30
CA GLN A 73 -15.21 -4.10 1.90
C GLN A 73 -15.91 -5.23 2.70
N GLY A 74 -15.16 -6.19 3.25
CA GLY A 74 -15.70 -7.25 4.09
C GLY A 74 -16.29 -8.41 3.28
N VAL A 75 -15.74 -8.68 2.09
CA VAL A 75 -16.18 -9.80 1.27
C VAL A 75 -15.84 -11.12 1.97
N ILE A 76 -16.84 -11.98 2.05
CA ILE A 76 -16.68 -13.34 2.55
C ILE A 76 -16.36 -14.24 1.36
N TYR A 77 -15.13 -14.75 1.31
CA TYR A 77 -14.74 -15.69 0.26
C TYR A 77 -15.29 -17.08 0.56
N GLY A 78 -16.11 -17.59 -0.37
CA GLY A 78 -16.54 -18.98 -0.36
C GLY A 78 -15.35 -19.94 -0.49
N PRO A 79 -15.40 -21.15 0.11
CA PRO A 79 -14.32 -22.14 0.07
C PRO A 79 -13.80 -22.50 -1.34
N TRP A 80 -14.64 -22.32 -2.36
CA TRP A 80 -14.30 -22.62 -3.75
C TRP A 80 -13.53 -21.52 -4.49
N LEU A 81 -13.39 -20.32 -3.91
CA LEU A 81 -12.81 -19.17 -4.60
C LEU A 81 -11.28 -19.24 -4.67
N GLU A 82 -10.59 -19.77 -3.67
CA GLU A 82 -9.14 -20.08 -3.77
C GLU A 82 -8.87 -21.53 -4.22
N GLY A 83 -9.84 -22.19 -4.88
CA GLY A 83 -9.62 -23.52 -5.45
C GLY A 83 -9.48 -24.63 -4.40
N VAL A 84 -10.39 -24.70 -3.43
CA VAL A 84 -10.38 -25.74 -2.38
C VAL A 84 -11.60 -26.66 -2.51
N GLY A 85 -11.39 -27.91 -2.96
CA GLY A 85 -12.42 -28.96 -3.10
C GLY A 85 -11.95 -30.30 -2.51
N SER A 86 -12.83 -31.31 -2.35
CA SER A 86 -12.72 -32.56 -1.54
C SER A 86 -11.41 -33.38 -1.52
N ARG A 87 -10.38 -33.08 -2.32
CA ARG A 87 -8.97 -33.40 -1.98
C ARG A 87 -8.44 -32.63 -0.75
N ASN A 88 -9.12 -31.55 -0.39
CA ASN A 88 -8.73 -30.57 0.60
C ASN A 88 -9.64 -30.61 1.85
N ALA A 89 -10.47 -31.65 1.96
CA ALA A 89 -11.09 -32.10 3.21
C ALA A 89 -10.24 -33.25 3.81
N PRO A 90 -10.08 -33.31 5.13
CA PRO A 90 -10.79 -32.50 6.12
C PRO A 90 -10.14 -31.10 6.37
N VAL A 91 -9.13 -30.69 5.59
CA VAL A 91 -7.91 -30.06 6.11
C VAL A 91 -7.78 -28.52 6.03
N THR A 92 -8.61 -27.79 5.29
CA THR A 92 -8.31 -26.34 5.17
C THR A 92 -8.72 -25.53 6.39
N ARG A 93 -7.74 -25.21 7.23
CA ARG A 93 -7.83 -24.29 8.38
C ARG A 93 -8.06 -22.82 7.99
N PHE A 94 -8.18 -22.49 6.70
CA PHE A 94 -8.24 -21.12 6.22
C PHE A 94 -9.23 -20.99 5.05
N ALA A 95 -10.24 -20.14 5.24
CA ALA A 95 -11.12 -19.68 4.17
C ALA A 95 -10.35 -18.70 3.28
N GLY A 96 -10.40 -18.87 1.96
CA GLY A 96 -10.22 -17.88 0.88
C GLY A 96 -9.36 -16.60 1.00
N TYR A 97 -8.40 -16.46 1.92
CA TYR A 97 -7.61 -15.23 2.14
C TYR A 97 -6.08 -15.45 2.00
N HIS A 98 -5.62 -16.53 1.36
CA HIS A 98 -4.20 -16.76 1.13
C HIS A 98 -3.57 -15.65 0.26
N PHE A 99 -4.24 -15.16 -0.78
CA PHE A 99 -3.67 -14.08 -1.59
C PHE A 99 -3.51 -12.77 -0.81
N TRP A 100 -4.38 -12.49 0.17
CA TRP A 100 -4.22 -11.36 1.09
C TRP A 100 -2.95 -11.49 1.94
N ARG A 101 -2.68 -12.69 2.45
CA ARG A 101 -1.44 -12.98 3.16
C ARG A 101 -0.21 -12.80 2.26
N ALA A 102 -0.27 -13.31 1.03
CA ALA A 102 0.82 -13.17 0.06
C ALA A 102 1.06 -11.70 -0.33
N ALA A 103 0.00 -10.91 -0.53
CA ALA A 103 0.08 -9.48 -0.78
C ALA A 103 0.73 -8.75 0.39
N LYS A 104 0.32 -9.04 1.63
CA LYS A 104 0.94 -8.47 2.84
C LYS A 104 2.44 -8.78 2.92
N GLN A 105 2.84 -10.01 2.61
CA GLN A 105 4.25 -10.40 2.58
C GLN A 105 5.03 -9.68 1.48
N ALA A 106 4.45 -9.52 0.29
CA ALA A 106 5.08 -8.79 -0.81
C ALA A 106 5.27 -7.30 -0.45
N VAL A 107 4.28 -6.68 0.17
CA VAL A 107 4.35 -5.29 0.63
C VAL A 107 5.39 -5.15 1.74
N ALA A 108 5.47 -6.06 2.70
CA ALA A 108 6.51 -6.02 3.73
C ALA A 108 7.92 -6.13 3.14
N ALA A 109 8.09 -6.91 2.07
CA ALA A 109 9.39 -7.12 1.43
C ALA A 109 9.82 -5.96 0.51
N ARG A 110 8.87 -5.36 -0.24
CA ARG A 110 9.15 -4.34 -1.26
C ARG A 110 8.77 -2.91 -0.87
N GLY A 111 7.93 -2.76 0.15
CA GLY A 111 7.43 -1.49 0.64
C GLY A 111 8.53 -0.48 1.00
N PRO A 112 9.61 -0.87 1.72
CA PRO A 112 10.70 0.06 2.02
C PRO A 112 11.35 0.67 0.78
N GLN A 113 11.57 -0.11 -0.27
CA GLN A 113 12.18 0.37 -1.52
C GLN A 113 11.25 1.30 -2.29
N ILE A 114 9.93 1.04 -2.25
CA ILE A 114 8.91 1.91 -2.86
C ILE A 114 8.86 3.25 -2.13
N ALA A 115 8.81 3.21 -0.79
CA ALA A 115 8.81 4.40 0.05
C ALA A 115 10.09 5.23 -0.15
N GLU A 116 11.25 4.58 -0.22
CA GLU A 116 12.53 5.27 -0.51
C GLU A 116 12.50 5.96 -1.87
N ALA A 117 11.96 5.29 -2.90
CA ALA A 117 11.82 5.89 -4.23
C ALA A 117 10.93 7.14 -4.19
N ALA A 118 9.82 7.11 -3.43
CA ALA A 118 8.95 8.26 -3.24
C ALA A 118 9.68 9.42 -2.54
N VAL A 119 10.39 9.15 -1.44
CA VAL A 119 11.18 10.18 -0.74
C VAL A 119 12.26 10.78 -1.65
N ARG A 120 12.93 9.95 -2.46
CA ARG A 120 13.98 10.39 -3.38
C ARG A 120 13.48 11.42 -4.40
N ARG A 121 12.20 11.36 -4.81
CA ARG A 121 11.59 12.36 -5.70
C ARG A 121 11.56 13.76 -5.09
N HIS A 122 11.49 13.86 -3.76
CA HIS A 122 11.32 15.13 -3.03
C HIS A 122 12.61 15.65 -2.39
N LEU A 123 13.70 14.86 -2.37
CA LEU A 123 14.99 15.28 -1.79
C LEU A 123 15.52 16.65 -2.29
N PRO A 124 15.44 16.98 -3.60
CA PRO A 124 15.87 18.29 -4.09
C PRO A 124 15.16 19.48 -3.44
N GLU A 125 13.88 19.30 -3.08
CA GLU A 125 13.06 20.35 -2.45
C GLU A 125 13.32 20.47 -0.94
N MET A 126 13.90 19.43 -0.33
CA MET A 126 14.33 19.44 1.07
C MET A 126 15.70 20.12 1.26
N GLY A 127 16.41 20.41 0.17
CA GLY A 127 17.76 20.99 0.18
C GLY A 127 18.89 19.95 0.09
N GLY A 128 18.59 18.74 -0.38
CA GLY A 128 19.55 17.68 -0.70
C GLY A 128 19.82 17.55 -2.19
#